data_AF-A0A536HST3-F1
#
_entry.id   AF-A0A536HST3-F1
#
_cell.length_a   1.000
_cell.length_b   1.000
_cell.length_c   1.000
_cell.angle_alpha   90.00
_cell.angle_beta   90.00
_cell.angle_gamma   90.00
#
_symmetry.space_group_name_H-M   'P 1'
#
loop_
_entity.id
_entity.type
_entity.pdbx_description
1 polymer ?
#
loop_
_entity_poly.entity_id
_entity_poly.type
_entity_poly.pdbx_seq_one_letter_code
_entity_poly.pdbx_strand_id
1 'polypeptide(L)'
;MVRRRGQTTSSERGQALVEFALALPVLLLLLFGLVEFGLAFNAAVSVNFVSRAAALLAAEGGRAEGTDCQVLRAIEQDLTSPATPTRISRVEIYWSDANGDQIASNVNVYTRTGSLTCTYASGSITVPYTLGTENYPETERCDVLAGCGGLHTSVDDVGVRITYTHQWVTYVGKTIAGSITFQRSTAARMEPTL
;
A
#
# COMPACT_ATOMS: atom_id res chain seq x y z
N MET A 1 -77.77 -26.91 -17.08
CA MET A 1 -77.11 -25.93 -16.18
C MET A 1 -75.60 -26.18 -16.23
N VAL A 2 -74.82 -25.31 -16.87
CA VAL A 2 -73.36 -25.43 -16.96
C VAL A 2 -72.74 -24.22 -16.26
N ARG A 3 -72.06 -24.44 -15.14
CA ARG A 3 -71.44 -23.39 -14.33
C ARG A 3 -69.95 -23.31 -14.70
N ARG A 4 -69.59 -22.41 -15.62
CA ARG A 4 -68.18 -22.11 -15.93
C ARG A 4 -67.56 -21.38 -14.75
N ARG A 5 -66.60 -22.03 -14.10
CA ARG A 5 -65.78 -21.48 -13.02
C ARG A 5 -64.70 -20.62 -13.68
N GLY A 6 -64.78 -19.30 -13.51
CA GLY A 6 -63.77 -18.37 -14.00
C GLY A 6 -62.43 -18.66 -13.35
N GLN A 7 -61.44 -19.03 -14.16
CA GLN A 7 -60.04 -19.08 -13.74
C GLN A 7 -59.56 -17.63 -13.58
N THR A 8 -59.29 -17.25 -12.34
CA THR A 8 -58.70 -15.95 -12.01
C THR A 8 -57.23 -15.94 -12.42
N THR A 9 -56.87 -15.11 -13.39
CA THR A 9 -55.51 -14.87 -13.92
C THR A 9 -54.61 -14.07 -12.95
N SER A 10 -54.87 -14.13 -11.65
CA SER A 10 -54.16 -13.34 -10.63
C SER A 10 -52.83 -13.96 -10.17
N SER A 11 -52.50 -15.20 -10.56
CA SER A 11 -51.30 -15.90 -10.08
C SER A 11 -50.00 -15.44 -10.76
N GLU A 12 -50.05 -15.04 -12.03
CA GLU A 12 -48.83 -14.73 -12.81
C GLU A 12 -48.15 -13.44 -12.35
N ARG A 13 -48.91 -12.44 -11.89
CA ARG A 13 -48.36 -11.15 -11.42
C ARG A 13 -47.62 -11.26 -10.08
N GLY A 14 -48.04 -12.18 -9.21
CA GLY A 14 -47.39 -12.40 -7.91
C GLY A 14 -46.10 -13.22 -8.03
N GLN A 15 -46.05 -14.16 -8.99
CA GLN A 15 -44.91 -15.03 -9.20
C GLN A 15 -43.65 -14.26 -9.64
N ALA A 16 -43.77 -13.35 -10.60
CA ALA A 16 -42.63 -12.55 -11.07
C ALA A 16 -41.99 -11.69 -9.96
N LEU A 17 -42.82 -11.18 -9.03
CA LEU A 17 -42.33 -10.41 -7.88
C LEU A 17 -41.52 -11.27 -6.90
N VAL A 18 -41.92 -12.53 -6.71
CA VAL A 18 -41.20 -13.49 -5.87
C VAL A 18 -39.88 -13.91 -6.52
N GLU A 19 -39.87 -14.18 -7.82
CA GLU A 19 -38.65 -14.52 -8.57
C GLU A 19 -37.63 -13.39 -8.51
N PHE A 20 -38.08 -12.14 -8.70
CA PHE A 20 -37.21 -10.97 -8.55
C PHE A 20 -36.69 -10.80 -7.12
N ALA A 21 -37.54 -11.01 -6.11
CA ALA A 21 -37.14 -10.92 -4.70
C ALA A 21 -36.07 -11.97 -4.31
N LEU A 22 -36.02 -13.11 -5.01
CA LEU A 22 -34.99 -14.14 -4.80
C LEU A 22 -33.71 -13.86 -5.59
N ALA A 23 -33.79 -13.28 -6.78
CA ALA A 23 -32.63 -12.92 -7.58
C ALA A 23 -31.90 -11.66 -7.06
N LEU A 24 -32.64 -10.70 -6.52
CA LEU A 24 -32.12 -9.41 -6.06
C LEU A 24 -31.00 -9.55 -5.00
N PRO A 25 -31.12 -10.37 -3.94
CA PRO A 25 -30.04 -10.56 -2.96
C PRO A 25 -28.73 -11.06 -3.58
N VAL A 26 -28.82 -11.98 -4.55
CA VAL A 26 -27.63 -12.52 -5.25
C VAL A 26 -27.01 -11.43 -6.12
N LEU A 27 -27.82 -10.67 -6.86
CA LEU A 27 -27.34 -9.54 -7.66
C LEU A 27 -26.63 -8.49 -6.80
N LEU A 28 -27.22 -8.13 -5.65
CA LEU A 28 -26.61 -7.17 -4.71
C LEU A 28 -25.29 -7.69 -4.14
N LEU A 29 -25.20 -8.97 -3.80
CA LEU A 29 -23.95 -9.58 -3.33
C LEU A 29 -22.85 -9.46 -4.39
N LEU A 30 -23.17 -9.77 -5.65
CA LEU A 30 -22.21 -9.63 -6.75
C LEU A 30 -21.79 -8.17 -6.98
N LEU A 31 -22.73 -7.23 -6.95
CA LEU A 31 -22.44 -5.80 -7.09
C LEU A 31 -21.52 -5.29 -5.98
N PHE A 32 -21.82 -5.62 -4.72
CA PHE A 32 -20.96 -5.23 -3.61
C PHE A 32 -19.59 -5.92 -3.68
N GLY A 33 -19.52 -7.18 -4.09
CA GLY A 33 -18.26 -7.88 -4.31
C GLY A 33 -17.37 -7.18 -5.35
N LEU A 34 -17.96 -6.71 -6.45
CA LEU A 34 -17.23 -5.95 -7.47
C LEU A 34 -16.73 -4.59 -6.96
N VAL A 35 -17.56 -3.86 -6.21
CA VAL A 35 -17.18 -2.57 -5.62
C VAL A 35 -16.04 -2.74 -4.61
N GLU A 36 -16.15 -3.71 -3.71
CA GLU A 36 -15.11 -4.06 -2.73
C GLU A 36 -13.79 -4.43 -3.40
N PHE A 37 -13.86 -5.29 -4.42
CA PHE A 37 -12.68 -5.63 -5.21
C PHE A 37 -12.06 -4.38 -5.84
N GLY A 38 -12.87 -3.48 -6.39
CA GLY A 38 -12.41 -2.21 -6.94
C GLY A 38 -11.66 -1.34 -5.90
N LEU A 39 -12.15 -1.29 -4.66
CA LEU A 39 -11.49 -0.56 -3.57
C LEU A 39 -10.17 -1.21 -3.14
N ALA A 40 -10.14 -2.54 -3.04
CA ALA A 40 -8.92 -3.28 -2.74
C ALA A 40 -7.85 -3.08 -3.84
N PHE A 41 -8.29 -3.17 -5.11
CA PHE A 41 -7.43 -2.94 -6.25
C PHE A 41 -6.91 -1.50 -6.30
N ASN A 42 -7.77 -0.51 -6.05
CA ASN A 42 -7.37 0.89 -5.96
C ASN A 42 -6.28 1.08 -4.88
N ALA A 43 -6.47 0.52 -3.69
CA ALA A 43 -5.45 0.59 -2.64
C ALA A 43 -4.10 -0.01 -3.09
N ALA A 44 -4.13 -1.15 -3.81
CA ALA A 44 -2.92 -1.77 -4.32
C ALA A 44 -2.18 -0.92 -5.36
N VAL A 45 -2.91 -0.22 -6.23
CA VAL A 45 -2.32 0.72 -7.21
C VAL A 45 -1.79 1.97 -6.51
N SER A 46 -2.54 2.55 -5.57
CA SER A 46 -2.11 3.73 -4.80
C SER A 46 -0.82 3.46 -4.01
N VAL A 47 -0.74 2.32 -3.33
CA VAL A 47 0.48 1.93 -2.59
C VAL A 47 1.67 1.71 -3.53
N ASN A 48 1.44 1.20 -4.74
CA ASN A 48 2.51 1.08 -5.75
C ASN A 48 3.01 2.44 -6.23
N PHE A 49 2.10 3.39 -6.51
CA PHE A 49 2.45 4.76 -6.88
C PHE A 49 3.25 5.45 -5.77
N VAL A 50 2.80 5.33 -4.52
CA VAL A 50 3.47 5.91 -3.34
C VAL A 50 4.83 5.25 -3.10
N SER A 51 4.96 3.93 -3.25
CA SER A 51 6.25 3.24 -3.18
C SER A 51 7.24 3.77 -4.21
N ARG A 52 6.78 4.10 -5.42
CA ARG A 52 7.63 4.69 -6.46
C ARG A 52 8.06 6.12 -6.12
N ALA A 53 7.14 6.98 -5.69
CA ALA A 53 7.48 8.33 -5.26
C ALA A 53 8.45 8.32 -4.07
N ALA A 54 8.23 7.43 -3.11
CA ALA A 54 9.09 7.22 -1.96
C ALA A 54 10.50 6.75 -2.35
N ALA A 55 10.62 5.82 -3.29
CA ALA A 55 11.92 5.36 -3.79
C ALA A 55 12.70 6.48 -4.51
N LEU A 56 12.00 7.32 -5.28
CA LEU A 56 12.62 8.49 -5.92
C LEU A 56 13.11 9.52 -4.89
N LEU A 57 12.31 9.81 -3.87
CA LEU A 57 12.72 10.70 -2.78
C LEU A 57 13.89 10.12 -1.98
N ALA A 58 13.91 8.81 -1.74
CA ALA A 58 15.03 8.15 -1.10
C ALA A 58 16.31 8.23 -1.96
N ALA A 59 16.15 8.12 -3.29
CA ALA A 59 17.25 8.20 -4.24
C ALA A 59 17.83 9.62 -4.33
N GLU A 60 16.98 10.65 -4.32
CA GLU A 60 17.38 12.06 -4.32
C GLU A 60 18.02 12.46 -2.98
N GLY A 61 17.43 12.05 -1.86
CA GLY A 61 17.98 12.34 -0.54
C GLY A 61 19.27 11.57 -0.23
N GLY A 62 19.41 10.36 -0.75
CA GLY A 62 20.61 9.53 -0.64
C GLY A 62 21.12 9.44 0.80
N ARG A 63 22.32 9.98 1.02
CA ARG A 63 23.02 10.01 2.32
C ARG A 63 22.69 11.23 3.21
N ALA A 64 21.80 12.12 2.78
CA ALA A 64 21.47 13.31 3.55
C ALA A 64 20.70 12.96 4.82
N GLU A 65 21.02 13.64 5.92
CA GLU A 65 20.37 13.44 7.22
C GLU A 65 18.87 13.72 7.15
N GLY A 66 18.07 12.76 7.62
CA GLY A 66 16.61 12.86 7.68
C GLY A 66 15.88 12.44 6.40
N THR A 67 16.59 11.93 5.39
CA THR A 67 16.01 11.37 4.15
C THR A 67 14.92 10.35 4.46
N ASP A 68 15.16 9.41 5.36
CA ASP A 68 14.22 8.33 5.68
C ASP A 68 12.93 8.89 6.29
N CYS A 69 13.03 9.90 7.16
CA CYS A 69 11.84 10.58 7.69
C CYS A 69 11.09 11.39 6.63
N GLN A 70 11.78 11.98 5.65
CA GLN A 70 11.11 12.65 4.54
C GLN A 70 10.35 11.66 3.66
N VAL A 71 10.96 10.51 3.39
CA VAL A 71 10.32 9.38 2.68
C VAL A 71 9.08 8.90 3.44
N LEU A 72 9.20 8.63 4.74
CA LEU A 72 8.07 8.20 5.57
C LEU A 72 6.95 9.25 5.62
N ARG A 73 7.30 10.54 5.71
CA ARG A 73 6.31 11.62 5.68
C ARG A 73 5.59 11.72 4.33
N ALA A 74 6.30 11.58 3.22
CA ALA A 74 5.70 11.57 1.90
C ALA A 74 4.71 10.41 1.75
N ILE A 75 5.07 9.21 2.23
CA ILE A 75 4.17 8.06 2.28
C ILE A 75 2.87 8.37 3.05
N GLU A 76 2.95 9.10 4.17
CA GLU A 76 1.77 9.50 4.93
C GLU A 76 0.88 10.52 4.18
N GLN A 77 1.49 11.41 3.39
CA GLN A 77 0.80 12.51 2.72
C GLN A 77 0.17 12.09 1.38
N ASP A 78 0.81 11.18 0.65
CA ASP A 78 0.41 10.82 -0.71
C ASP A 78 -0.67 9.73 -0.75
N LEU A 79 -0.86 8.97 0.35
CA LEU A 79 -1.96 8.02 0.46
C LEU A 79 -3.28 8.73 0.79
N THR A 80 -4.09 8.91 -0.25
CA THR A 80 -5.42 9.53 -0.17
C THR A 80 -6.55 8.50 -0.29
N SER A 81 -7.70 8.83 0.31
CA SER A 81 -8.91 7.99 0.34
C SER A 81 -9.28 7.47 -1.05
N PRO A 82 -9.61 6.16 -1.20
CA PRO A 82 -9.94 5.19 -0.15
C PRO A 82 -8.74 4.47 0.49
N ALA A 83 -7.53 4.64 -0.03
CA ALA A 83 -6.32 4.16 0.66
C ALA A 83 -6.00 5.10 1.83
N THR A 84 -5.58 4.56 2.98
CA THR A 84 -5.24 5.41 4.13
C THR A 84 -3.91 4.97 4.74
N PRO A 85 -3.06 5.90 5.17
CA PRO A 85 -1.74 5.54 5.70
C PRO A 85 -1.81 4.75 7.01
N THR A 86 -2.91 4.88 7.76
CA THR A 86 -3.19 4.08 8.97
C THR A 86 -3.26 2.57 8.74
N ARG A 87 -3.37 2.13 7.48
CA ARG A 87 -3.36 0.71 7.08
C ARG A 87 -1.98 0.18 6.73
N ILE A 88 -0.96 1.03 6.72
CA ILE A 88 0.43 0.60 6.61
C ILE A 88 0.82 -0.06 7.91
N SER A 89 1.36 -1.28 7.83
CA SER A 89 1.92 -1.99 9.00
C SER A 89 3.44 -1.83 9.08
N ARG A 90 4.11 -1.75 7.93
CA ARG A 90 5.57 -1.68 7.82
C ARG A 90 6.03 -0.94 6.57
N VAL A 91 7.08 -0.14 6.69
CA VAL A 91 7.87 0.41 5.59
C VAL A 91 9.31 -0.09 5.74
N GLU A 92 9.92 -0.51 4.64
CA GLU A 92 11.31 -0.98 4.59
C GLU A 92 12.07 -0.14 3.55
N ILE A 93 13.18 0.45 3.94
CA ILE A 93 14.10 1.17 3.05
C ILE A 93 15.38 0.35 2.98
N TYR A 94 15.76 -0.12 1.80
CA TYR A 94 16.80 -1.15 1.66
C TYR A 94 17.74 -0.88 0.49
N TRP A 95 18.96 -1.40 0.60
CA TRP A 95 19.88 -1.42 -0.53
C TRP A 95 19.44 -2.49 -1.53
N SER A 96 19.22 -2.08 -2.77
CA SER A 96 18.70 -2.93 -3.85
C SER A 96 19.73 -3.16 -4.96
N ASP A 97 19.55 -4.24 -5.70
CA ASP A 97 20.26 -4.48 -6.96
C ASP A 97 19.54 -3.78 -8.14
N ALA A 98 20.12 -3.90 -9.33
CA ALA A 98 19.57 -3.32 -10.55
C ALA A 98 18.19 -3.90 -10.95
N ASN A 99 17.77 -5.03 -10.37
CA ASN A 99 16.45 -5.64 -10.58
C ASN A 99 15.43 -5.17 -9.53
N GLY A 100 15.87 -4.44 -8.50
CA GLY A 100 15.06 -3.96 -7.38
C GLY A 100 14.95 -4.95 -6.21
N ASP A 101 15.72 -6.03 -6.25
CA ASP A 101 15.78 -7.03 -5.18
C ASP A 101 16.69 -6.55 -4.06
N GLN A 102 16.34 -6.90 -2.82
CA GLN A 102 17.10 -6.51 -1.65
C GLN A 102 18.45 -7.23 -1.58
N ILE A 103 19.53 -6.47 -1.39
CA ILE A 103 20.88 -7.00 -1.21
C ILE A 103 21.13 -7.26 0.27
N ALA A 104 21.25 -8.55 0.62
CA ALA A 104 21.56 -9.02 1.97
C ALA A 104 20.63 -8.41 3.05
N SER A 105 21.16 -8.18 4.24
CA SER A 105 20.39 -7.64 5.38
C SER A 105 20.43 -6.11 5.45
N ASN A 106 20.80 -5.41 4.37
CA ASN A 106 20.93 -3.95 4.32
C ASN A 106 19.54 -3.31 4.20
N VAL A 107 18.83 -3.21 5.32
CA VAL A 107 17.48 -2.66 5.39
C VAL A 107 17.25 -1.92 6.69
N ASN A 108 16.59 -0.77 6.58
CA ASN A 108 15.94 -0.08 7.69
C ASN A 108 14.47 -0.49 7.73
N VAL A 109 14.00 -1.00 8.87
CA VAL A 109 12.62 -1.48 9.04
C VAL A 109 11.87 -0.56 9.98
N TYR A 110 10.82 0.08 9.47
CA TYR A 110 9.93 0.98 10.20
C TYR A 110 8.58 0.31 10.42
N THR A 111 8.18 0.13 11.67
CA THR A 111 6.85 -0.41 12.03
C THR A 111 5.93 0.69 12.53
N ARG A 112 4.64 0.62 12.18
CA ARG A 112 3.64 1.62 12.59
C ARG A 112 3.14 1.39 14.03
N THR A 113 4.04 1.48 15.00
CA THR A 113 3.77 1.15 16.42
C THR A 113 4.08 2.27 17.41
N GLY A 114 4.65 3.39 16.96
CA GLY A 114 5.05 4.51 17.80
C GLY A 114 5.24 5.78 17.01
N SER A 115 6.16 6.63 17.45
CA SER A 115 6.48 7.89 16.80
C SER A 115 8.00 8.06 16.72
N LEU A 116 8.48 8.51 15.57
CA LEU A 116 9.88 8.81 15.30
C LEU A 116 9.98 10.29 14.96
N THR A 117 10.86 11.01 15.65
CA THR A 117 11.18 12.40 15.33
C THR A 117 12.59 12.45 14.76
N CYS A 118 12.71 12.79 13.49
CA CYS A 118 14.01 13.08 12.89
C CYS A 118 14.26 14.58 12.95
N THR A 119 15.45 14.96 13.39
CA THR A 119 15.93 16.35 13.42
C THR A 119 17.07 16.45 12.44
N TYR A 120 17.03 17.45 11.57
CA TYR A 120 18.05 17.72 10.57
C TYR A 120 18.18 19.24 10.40
N ALA A 121 19.17 19.70 9.64
CA ALA A 121 19.57 21.12 9.63
C ALA A 121 18.45 22.15 9.34
N SER A 122 17.40 21.76 8.60
CA SER A 122 16.28 22.63 8.23
C SER A 122 15.01 22.46 9.08
N GLY A 123 15.01 21.56 10.07
CA GLY A 123 13.89 21.39 11.01
C GLY A 123 13.75 19.98 11.57
N SER A 124 12.60 19.70 12.19
CA SER A 124 12.25 18.36 12.65
C SER A 124 10.93 17.89 12.03
N ILE A 125 10.88 16.60 11.70
CA ILE A 125 9.66 15.90 11.27
C ILE A 125 9.34 14.82 12.30
N THR A 126 8.07 14.72 12.68
CA THR A 126 7.54 13.57 13.43
C THR A 126 6.68 12.70 12.54
N VAL A 127 6.99 11.40 12.47
CA VAL A 127 6.24 10.39 11.70
C VAL A 127 5.76 9.25 12.61
N PRO A 128 4.62 8.60 12.32
CA PRO A 128 4.00 7.58 13.18
C PRO A 128 4.63 6.19 13.03
N TYR A 129 5.95 6.13 13.06
CA TYR A 129 6.73 4.91 12.89
C TYR A 129 7.73 4.72 14.03
N THR A 130 8.20 3.49 14.21
CA THR A 130 9.32 3.14 15.08
C THR A 130 10.35 2.40 14.25
N LEU A 131 11.60 2.83 14.33
CA LEU A 131 12.73 2.14 13.71
C LEU A 131 13.04 0.87 14.52
N GLY A 132 12.87 -0.30 13.90
CA GLY A 132 13.12 -1.60 14.52
C GLY A 132 14.42 -2.27 14.09
N THR A 133 14.90 -1.97 12.88
CA THR A 133 16.18 -2.48 12.34
C THR A 133 16.83 -1.36 11.56
N GLU A 134 18.13 -1.17 11.74
CA GLU A 134 18.91 -0.09 11.13
C GLU A 134 20.21 -0.64 10.54
N ASN A 135 20.09 -1.38 9.43
CA ASN A 135 21.24 -1.99 8.74
C ASN A 135 21.55 -1.31 7.40
N TYR A 136 20.86 -0.21 7.07
CA TYR A 136 21.15 0.62 5.90
C TYR A 136 20.99 2.10 6.25
N PRO A 137 21.75 2.59 7.26
CA PRO A 137 21.65 3.97 7.71
C PRO A 137 22.05 4.95 6.62
N GLU A 138 21.49 6.16 6.67
CA GLU A 138 21.72 7.21 5.67
C GLU A 138 23.21 7.48 5.43
N THR A 139 24.02 7.48 6.50
CA THR A 139 25.46 7.75 6.45
C THR A 139 26.29 6.69 5.71
N GLU A 140 25.78 5.47 5.56
CA GLU A 140 26.49 4.37 4.88
C GLU A 140 26.10 4.23 3.40
N ARG A 141 25.14 5.03 2.93
CA ARG A 141 24.67 5.00 1.55
C ARG A 141 25.71 5.58 0.59
N CYS A 142 25.87 4.92 -0.55
CA CYS A 142 26.79 5.40 -1.57
C CYS A 142 26.09 6.10 -2.74
N ASP A 143 26.54 7.30 -3.03
CA ASP A 143 26.08 8.21 -4.08
C ASP A 143 27.27 8.76 -4.90
N VAL A 144 28.39 8.02 -4.91
CA VAL A 144 29.58 8.35 -5.71
C VAL A 144 29.62 7.42 -6.92
N LEU A 145 29.78 7.98 -8.13
CA LEU A 145 29.83 7.21 -9.39
C LEU A 145 30.88 6.10 -9.40
N ALA A 146 32.04 6.37 -8.81
CA ALA A 146 33.13 5.40 -8.69
C ALA A 146 32.95 4.38 -7.54
N GLY A 147 31.86 4.49 -6.77
CA GLY A 147 31.65 3.73 -5.55
C GLY A 147 32.31 4.34 -4.32
N CYS A 148 31.92 3.85 -3.16
CA CYS A 148 32.39 4.30 -1.84
C CYS A 148 33.30 3.26 -1.17
N GLY A 149 33.64 2.19 -1.90
CA GLY A 149 34.42 1.07 -1.41
C GLY A 149 33.56 -0.02 -0.78
N GLY A 150 34.21 -1.11 -0.34
CA GLY A 150 33.51 -2.28 0.19
C GLY A 150 32.59 -2.93 -0.83
N LEU A 151 31.33 -3.16 -0.45
CA LEU A 151 30.30 -3.70 -1.34
C LEU A 151 29.67 -2.63 -2.25
N HIS A 152 29.87 -1.34 -1.95
CA HIS A 152 29.35 -0.20 -2.71
C HIS A 152 30.29 0.16 -3.87
N THR A 153 30.33 -0.70 -4.89
CA THR A 153 31.21 -0.54 -6.06
C THR A 153 30.73 0.52 -7.06
N SER A 154 29.52 1.02 -6.88
CA SER A 154 28.93 2.13 -7.64
C SER A 154 27.98 2.91 -6.74
N VAL A 155 27.36 3.95 -7.29
CA VAL A 155 26.13 4.53 -6.71
C VAL A 155 25.13 3.43 -6.40
N ASP A 156 24.54 3.50 -5.21
CA ASP A 156 23.55 2.55 -4.74
C ASP A 156 22.22 2.72 -5.46
N ASP A 157 21.49 1.62 -5.59
CA ASP A 157 20.06 1.62 -5.87
C ASP A 157 19.31 1.46 -4.54
N VAL A 158 18.40 2.36 -4.22
CA VAL A 158 17.58 2.30 -3.00
C VAL A 158 16.17 1.79 -3.31
N GLY A 159 15.76 0.79 -2.56
CA GLY A 159 14.43 0.20 -2.59
C GLY A 159 13.56 0.69 -1.44
N VAL A 160 12.28 0.96 -1.72
CA VAL A 160 11.27 1.22 -0.69
C VAL A 160 10.13 0.21 -0.83
N ARG A 161 9.94 -0.62 0.21
CA ARG A 161 8.86 -1.61 0.30
C ARG A 161 7.83 -1.18 1.33
N ILE A 162 6.57 -1.13 0.93
CA ILE A 162 5.43 -0.79 1.78
C ILE A 162 4.58 -2.04 1.97
N THR A 163 4.35 -2.43 3.23
CA THR A 163 3.40 -3.48 3.61
C THR A 163 2.10 -2.85 4.05
N TYR A 164 1.02 -3.15 3.30
CA TYR A 164 -0.29 -2.54 3.48
C TYR A 164 -1.35 -3.61 3.78
N THR A 165 -2.20 -3.34 4.75
CA THR A 165 -3.30 -4.23 5.16
C THR A 165 -4.64 -3.62 4.77
N HIS A 166 -5.21 -4.09 3.66
CA HIS A 166 -6.54 -3.72 3.21
C HIS A 166 -7.61 -4.37 4.10
N GLN A 167 -8.61 -3.58 4.49
CA GLN A 167 -9.82 -4.05 5.16
C GLN A 167 -11.02 -3.75 4.29
N TRP A 168 -11.85 -4.77 4.08
CA TRP A 168 -13.15 -4.63 3.41
C TRP A 168 -13.99 -3.54 4.06
N VAL A 169 -14.81 -2.85 3.29
CA VAL A 169 -15.63 -1.75 3.79
C VAL A 169 -16.95 -2.26 4.36
N THR A 170 -17.60 -3.18 3.63
CA THR A 170 -18.87 -3.83 3.93
C THR A 170 -18.74 -4.82 5.08
N TYR A 171 -19.83 -4.96 5.84
CA TYR A 171 -19.90 -5.91 6.94
C TYR A 171 -19.71 -7.36 6.50
N VAL A 172 -20.29 -7.72 5.35
CA VAL A 172 -20.17 -9.05 4.75
C VAL A 172 -18.71 -9.37 4.43
N GLY A 173 -17.99 -8.46 3.75
CA GLY A 173 -16.57 -8.64 3.46
C GLY A 173 -15.72 -8.77 4.72
N LYS A 174 -15.94 -7.88 5.70
CA LYS A 174 -15.21 -7.91 6.99
C LYS A 174 -15.37 -9.23 7.74
N THR A 175 -16.58 -9.78 7.74
CA THR A 175 -16.92 -10.97 8.54
C THR A 175 -16.52 -12.27 7.82
N ILE A 176 -16.58 -12.31 6.49
CA ILE A 176 -16.36 -13.55 5.72
C ILE A 176 -14.90 -13.68 5.26
N ALA A 177 -14.28 -12.60 4.76
CA ALA A 177 -13.02 -12.69 4.03
C ALA A 177 -11.78 -12.21 4.82
N GLY A 178 -11.96 -11.48 5.94
CA GLY A 178 -10.85 -10.98 6.76
C GLY A 178 -9.95 -9.96 6.03
N SER A 179 -8.95 -9.37 6.69
CA SER A 179 -8.08 -8.39 6.03
C SER A 179 -7.10 -9.04 5.05
N ILE A 180 -6.79 -8.36 3.94
CA ILE A 180 -5.76 -8.79 2.98
C ILE A 180 -4.51 -7.94 3.19
N THR A 181 -3.36 -8.59 3.40
CA THR A 181 -2.07 -7.91 3.45
C THR A 181 -1.30 -8.14 2.16
N PHE A 182 -0.77 -7.08 1.58
CA PHE A 182 0.09 -7.14 0.40
C PHE A 182 1.26 -6.19 0.53
N GLN A 183 2.30 -6.44 -0.27
CA GLN A 183 3.50 -5.60 -0.33
C GLN A 183 3.66 -5.01 -1.73
N ARG A 184 4.18 -3.79 -1.79
CA ARG A 184 4.67 -3.18 -3.03
C ARG A 184 6.06 -2.61 -2.78
N SER A 185 6.99 -2.89 -3.68
CA SER A 185 8.33 -2.35 -3.66
C SER A 185 8.66 -1.68 -4.99
N THR A 186 9.46 -0.64 -4.91
CA THR A 186 10.07 0.05 -6.05
C THR A 186 11.50 0.39 -5.67
N ALA A 187 12.42 0.24 -6.61
CA ALA A 187 13.80 0.68 -6.45
C ALA A 187 14.12 1.81 -7.43
N ALA A 188 15.02 2.69 -7.01
CA ALA A 188 15.52 3.79 -7.82
C ALA A 188 17.02 3.99 -7.56
N ARG A 189 17.77 4.30 -8.62
CA ARG A 189 19.18 4.64 -8.50
C ARG A 189 19.35 5.99 -7.82
N MET A 190 20.22 6.07 -6.81
CA MET A 190 20.51 7.32 -6.12
C MET A 190 21.08 8.39 -7.06
N GLU A 191 20.85 9.66 -6.73
CA GLU A 191 21.47 10.77 -7.46
C GLU A 191 22.95 10.88 -7.09
N PRO A 192 23.87 10.85 -8.07
CA PRO A 192 25.28 10.98 -7.77
C PRO A 192 25.63 12.42 -7.38
N THR A 193 26.42 12.58 -6.32
CA THR A 193 27.05 13.88 -6.04
C THR A 193 28.36 13.98 -6.82
N LEU A 194 28.55 15.08 -7.54
CA LEU A 194 29.78 15.40 -8.28
C LEU A 194 30.94 15.77 -7.35
#